data_AF-A0A166ALL4-F1
#
_entry.id   AF-A0A166ALL4-F1
#
_cell.length_a   1.000
_cell.length_b   1.000
_cell.length_c   1.000
_cell.angle_alpha   90.00
_cell.angle_beta   90.00
_cell.angle_gamma   90.00
#
_symmetry.space_group_name_H-M   'P 1'
#
loop_
_entity.id
_entity.type
_entity.pdbx_description
1 polymer ?
#
loop_
_entity_poly.entity_id
_entity_poly.type
_entity_poly.pdbx_seq_one_letter_code
_entity_poly.pdbx_strand_id
1 'polypeptide(L)'
;GKRIWRCMDCLLSPTTCAAELVRDHARCPFHRVQKWNGLYFERSSLSAAGLVVHLGHHGERCPRAPKGDDLKFMIGHTTGIHKVPLSPCSCLGCGDLIAQLVRSKLMPATTHSPRTAFTFALLDDLHMDTVQGKKPLFDYWTKIVRLTRNVDVNADKKTFESLGLASRFYRAVTRKRQSGQAFDIDEVLLKLYPGLTYPGSMIPLCPCCPHPGFNMEKGW
;
A
#
# COMPACT_ATOMS: atom_id res chain seq x y z
N GLY A 1 4.64 15.90 -28.57
CA GLY A 1 6.04 15.51 -28.24
C GLY A 1 6.40 14.18 -28.88
N LYS A 2 7.68 13.76 -28.86
CA LYS A 2 8.11 12.47 -29.43
C LYS A 2 7.39 11.29 -28.75
N ARG A 3 6.84 10.36 -29.54
CA ARG A 3 6.10 9.17 -29.06
C ARG A 3 7.04 7.98 -28.86
N ILE A 4 7.80 8.03 -27.78
CA ILE A 4 8.89 7.10 -27.47
C ILE A 4 8.64 6.30 -26.19
N TRP A 5 7.49 6.44 -25.55
CA TRP A 5 7.15 5.73 -24.32
C TRP A 5 6.09 4.67 -24.58
N ARG A 6 6.11 3.57 -23.82
CA ARG A 6 5.01 2.61 -23.78
C ARG A 6 4.82 2.04 -22.39
N CYS A 7 3.58 1.73 -22.03
CA CYS A 7 3.27 0.98 -20.83
C CYS A 7 3.25 -0.53 -21.12
N MET A 8 3.73 -1.33 -20.17
CA MET A 8 3.77 -2.80 -20.28
C MET A 8 2.64 -3.48 -19.50
N ASP A 9 1.91 -2.74 -18.66
CA ASP A 9 0.85 -3.29 -17.81
C ASP A 9 -0.56 -2.94 -18.34
N CYS A 10 -0.68 -1.86 -19.13
CA CYS A 10 -1.92 -1.50 -19.81
C CYS A 10 -2.15 -2.42 -21.03
N LEU A 11 -3.34 -3.03 -21.13
CA LEU A 11 -3.68 -4.00 -22.17
C LEU A 11 -3.56 -3.46 -23.60
N LEU A 12 -3.97 -2.21 -23.83
CA LEU A 12 -4.02 -1.59 -25.16
C LEU A 12 -3.26 -0.26 -25.17
N SER A 13 -2.06 -0.23 -24.58
CA SER A 13 -1.23 1.00 -24.56
C SER A 13 -0.51 1.20 -25.90
N PRO A 14 -0.82 2.25 -26.67
CA PRO A 14 0.02 2.64 -27.80
C PRO A 14 1.34 3.24 -27.31
N THR A 15 2.24 3.53 -28.24
CA THR A 15 3.39 4.39 -27.96
C THR A 15 2.94 5.84 -27.83
N THR A 16 3.36 6.50 -26.74
CA THR A 16 2.90 7.83 -26.36
C THR A 16 4.06 8.77 -26.09
N CYS A 17 3.77 10.08 -26.03
CA CYS A 17 4.72 11.02 -25.48
C CYS A 17 4.69 11.00 -23.94
N ALA A 18 5.70 11.58 -23.29
CA ALA A 18 5.80 11.58 -21.83
C ALA A 18 4.57 12.21 -21.15
N ALA A 19 4.02 13.29 -21.71
CA ALA A 19 2.85 13.97 -21.15
C ALA A 19 1.57 13.12 -21.20
N GLU A 20 1.30 12.48 -22.34
CA GLU A 20 0.18 11.53 -22.49
C GLU A 20 0.36 10.36 -21.53
N LEU A 21 1.57 9.79 -21.44
CA LEU A 21 1.90 8.70 -20.52
C LEU A 21 1.60 9.10 -19.07
N VAL A 22 2.10 10.25 -18.61
CA VAL A 22 1.91 10.73 -17.23
C VAL A 22 0.42 10.95 -16.93
N ARG A 23 -0.31 11.61 -17.85
CA ARG A 23 -1.75 11.86 -17.71
C ARG A 23 -2.53 10.55 -17.58
N ASP A 24 -2.29 9.60 -18.47
CA ASP A 24 -3.04 8.34 -18.51
C ASP A 24 -2.71 7.44 -17.30
N HIS A 25 -1.57 7.66 -16.63
CA HIS A 25 -1.12 6.91 -15.45
C HIS A 25 -1.20 7.69 -14.13
N ALA A 26 -1.83 8.86 -14.10
CA ALA A 26 -1.96 9.67 -12.88
C ALA A 26 -2.58 8.88 -11.70
N ARG A 27 -3.48 7.94 -12.01
CA ARG A 27 -4.16 7.08 -11.03
C ARG A 27 -3.59 5.66 -10.96
N CYS A 28 -2.63 5.32 -11.82
CA CYS A 28 -1.95 4.04 -11.88
C CYS A 28 -0.43 4.23 -11.87
N PRO A 29 0.14 4.88 -10.82
CA PRO A 29 1.52 5.36 -10.81
C PRO A 29 2.58 4.25 -10.74
N PHE A 30 2.15 2.99 -10.56
CA PHE A 30 3.02 1.83 -10.38
C PHE A 30 3.02 0.87 -11.58
N HIS A 31 2.52 1.33 -12.74
CA HIS A 31 2.69 0.57 -13.96
C HIS A 31 4.15 0.62 -14.45
N ARG A 32 4.60 -0.48 -15.03
CA ARG A 32 5.92 -0.64 -15.64
C ARG A 32 5.90 -0.03 -17.03
N VAL A 33 6.91 0.78 -17.33
CA VAL A 33 7.03 1.49 -18.60
C VAL A 33 8.39 1.29 -19.23
N GLN A 34 8.46 1.50 -20.54
CA GLN A 34 9.69 1.48 -21.31
C GLN A 34 9.81 2.76 -22.15
N LYS A 35 11.06 3.14 -22.42
CA LYS A 35 11.40 4.29 -23.26
C LYS A 35 12.25 3.83 -24.44
N TRP A 36 11.98 4.32 -25.64
CA TRP A 36 12.83 4.12 -26.80
C TRP A 36 14.09 4.97 -26.69
N ASN A 37 15.26 4.32 -26.74
CA ASN A 37 16.55 5.00 -26.64
C ASN A 37 17.22 5.25 -28.01
N GLY A 38 16.56 4.87 -29.10
CA GLY A 38 17.10 4.95 -30.47
C GLY A 38 17.37 3.58 -31.08
N LEU A 39 17.64 2.57 -30.26
CA LEU A 39 17.97 1.21 -30.70
C LEU A 39 16.94 0.18 -30.22
N TYR A 40 16.48 0.30 -28.97
CA TYR A 40 15.50 -0.61 -28.38
C TYR A 40 14.67 0.08 -27.29
N PHE A 41 13.64 -0.61 -26.80
CA PHE A 41 12.88 -0.20 -25.64
C PHE A 41 13.57 -0.64 -24.35
N GLU A 42 14.15 0.32 -23.63
CA GLU A 42 14.76 0.08 -22.33
C GLU A 42 13.75 0.27 -21.20
N ARG A 43 13.95 -0.45 -20.08
CA ARG A 43 13.14 -0.24 -18.87
C ARG A 43 13.32 1.19 -18.36
N SER A 44 12.22 1.81 -17.99
CA SER A 44 12.22 3.14 -17.40
C SER A 44 11.18 3.22 -16.26
N SER A 45 10.87 4.42 -15.79
CA SER A 45 9.86 4.65 -14.76
C SER A 45 8.94 5.80 -15.14
N LEU A 46 7.71 5.78 -14.63
CA LEU A 46 6.80 6.90 -14.79
C LEU A 46 7.37 8.19 -14.17
N SER A 47 8.13 8.08 -13.07
CA SER A 47 8.87 9.20 -12.50
C SER A 47 9.86 9.82 -13.50
N ALA A 48 10.59 9.00 -14.26
CA ALA A 48 11.50 9.49 -15.30
C ALA A 48 10.78 10.15 -16.48
N ALA A 49 9.49 9.84 -16.68
CA ALA A 49 8.62 10.55 -17.63
C ALA A 49 8.04 11.86 -17.05
N GLY A 50 8.22 12.12 -15.75
CA GLY A 50 7.74 13.33 -15.06
C GLY A 50 6.57 13.11 -14.10
N LEU A 51 6.16 11.86 -13.84
CA LEU A 51 5.07 11.59 -12.89
C LEU A 51 5.50 11.91 -11.45
N VAL A 52 4.62 12.63 -10.74
CA VAL A 52 4.67 12.85 -9.29
C VAL A 52 3.39 12.28 -8.68
N VAL A 53 3.53 11.55 -7.57
CA VAL A 53 2.37 11.04 -6.82
C VAL A 53 1.91 12.12 -5.86
N HIS A 54 0.78 12.77 -6.14
CA HIS A 54 0.19 13.75 -5.23
C HIS A 54 -0.71 13.07 -4.21
N LEU A 55 -0.50 13.33 -2.92
CA LEU A 55 -1.36 12.85 -1.85
C LEU A 55 -2.56 13.77 -1.67
N GLY A 56 -3.74 13.19 -1.50
CA GLY A 56 -5.00 13.94 -1.46
C GLY A 56 -5.44 14.43 -2.85
N HIS A 57 -6.43 15.31 -2.89
CA HIS A 57 -6.95 15.95 -4.12
C HIS A 57 -7.21 14.98 -5.29
N HIS A 58 -7.60 13.73 -5.01
CA HIS A 58 -7.80 12.69 -6.03
C HIS A 58 -6.61 12.47 -6.98
N GLY A 59 -5.39 12.77 -6.53
CA GLY A 59 -4.15 12.65 -7.31
C GLY A 59 -3.74 13.95 -8.02
N GLU A 60 -4.49 15.03 -7.88
CA GLU A 60 -4.11 16.35 -8.40
C GLU A 60 -3.11 17.05 -7.50
N ARG A 61 -2.34 17.97 -8.08
CA ARG A 61 -1.40 18.80 -7.32
C ARG A 61 -2.14 19.65 -6.29
N CYS A 62 -1.71 19.58 -5.03
CA CYS A 62 -2.25 20.43 -3.99
C CYS A 62 -1.94 21.92 -4.30
N PRO A 63 -2.96 22.81 -4.28
CA PRO A 63 -2.76 24.23 -4.58
C PRO A 63 -1.96 24.98 -3.50
N ARG A 64 -1.89 24.41 -2.29
CA ARG A 64 -1.15 24.97 -1.14
C ARG A 64 0.22 24.33 -0.93
N ALA A 65 0.55 23.27 -1.66
CA ALA A 65 1.84 22.62 -1.51
C ALA A 65 2.95 23.50 -2.09
N PRO A 66 4.06 23.70 -1.36
CA PRO A 66 5.20 24.46 -1.86
C PRO A 66 5.75 23.83 -3.14
N LYS A 67 6.18 24.67 -4.08
CA LYS A 67 6.77 24.17 -5.34
C LYS A 67 8.14 23.57 -5.05
N GLY A 68 8.33 22.29 -5.39
CA GLY A 68 9.64 21.63 -5.36
C GLY A 68 9.96 20.86 -4.07
N ASP A 69 9.02 20.73 -3.13
CA ASP A 69 9.21 19.96 -1.89
C ASP A 69 8.77 18.49 -2.01
N ASP A 70 8.97 17.90 -3.19
CA ASP A 70 8.55 16.53 -3.45
C ASP A 70 9.49 15.55 -2.72
N LEU A 71 8.89 14.69 -1.92
CA LEU A 71 9.57 13.69 -1.13
C LEU A 71 9.96 12.51 -2.02
N LYS A 72 11.23 12.14 -2.03
CA LYS A 72 11.68 10.91 -2.70
C LYS A 72 11.22 9.70 -1.89
N PHE A 73 10.38 8.86 -2.50
CA PHE A 73 9.87 7.64 -1.91
C PHE A 73 10.30 6.41 -2.70
N MET A 74 10.50 5.31 -1.98
CA MET A 74 10.51 3.97 -2.54
C MET A 74 9.19 3.28 -2.17
N ILE A 75 8.45 2.83 -3.19
CA ILE A 75 7.15 2.20 -3.02
C ILE A 75 7.19 0.77 -3.52
N GLY A 76 6.88 -0.18 -2.64
CA GLY A 76 6.64 -1.57 -3.01
C GLY A 76 5.21 -1.77 -3.54
N HIS A 77 5.10 -2.31 -4.75
CA HIS A 77 3.84 -2.67 -5.41
C HIS A 77 3.92 -4.09 -6.00
N THR A 78 2.78 -4.69 -6.33
CA THR A 78 2.72 -6.04 -6.92
C THR A 78 3.46 -6.15 -8.26
N THR A 79 3.71 -5.03 -8.94
CA THR A 79 4.49 -4.94 -10.17
C THR A 79 6.00 -4.78 -9.94
N GLY A 80 6.44 -4.55 -8.71
CA GLY A 80 7.84 -4.29 -8.36
C GLY A 80 8.03 -3.11 -7.42
N ILE A 81 9.28 -2.65 -7.32
CA ILE A 81 9.72 -1.54 -6.47
C ILE A 81 9.86 -0.29 -7.34
N HIS A 82 9.17 0.77 -6.94
CA HIS A 82 9.09 2.03 -7.68
C HIS A 82 9.74 3.15 -6.88
N LYS A 83 10.72 3.84 -7.46
CA LYS A 83 11.25 5.08 -6.89
C LYS A 83 10.47 6.24 -7.51
N VAL A 84 9.68 6.94 -6.69
CA VAL A 84 8.78 8.00 -7.15
C VAL A 84 8.87 9.23 -6.26
N PRO A 85 8.80 10.45 -6.82
CA PRO A 85 8.55 11.65 -6.06
C PRO A 85 7.09 11.65 -5.60
N LEU A 86 6.88 12.03 -4.35
CA LEU A 86 5.60 12.09 -3.70
C LEU A 86 5.40 13.47 -3.10
N SER A 87 4.26 14.09 -3.38
CA SER A 87 3.94 15.46 -2.99
C SER A 87 2.82 15.43 -1.94
N PRO A 88 3.11 15.71 -0.67
CA PRO A 88 2.09 15.76 0.37
C PRO A 88 1.09 16.90 0.15
N CYS A 89 -0.12 16.74 0.67
CA CYS A 89 -1.08 17.82 0.78
C CYS A 89 -0.69 18.77 1.93
N SER A 90 -0.87 20.08 1.71
CA SER A 90 -0.67 21.13 2.71
C SER A 90 -1.96 21.89 3.05
N CYS A 91 -3.13 21.32 2.73
CA CYS A 91 -4.42 21.91 3.07
C CYS A 91 -4.74 21.76 4.57
N LEU A 92 -5.58 22.66 5.10
CA LEU A 92 -6.06 22.54 6.47
C LEU A 92 -6.85 21.24 6.63
N GLY A 93 -6.61 20.47 7.71
CA GLY A 93 -7.30 19.20 7.96
C GLY A 93 -6.80 18.00 7.16
N CYS A 94 -5.74 18.15 6.34
CA CYS A 94 -5.20 17.02 5.57
C CYS A 94 -4.56 15.92 6.44
N GLY A 95 -4.24 16.20 7.70
CA GLY A 95 -3.56 15.28 8.61
C GLY A 95 -2.06 15.21 8.34
N ASP A 96 -1.36 14.44 9.17
CA ASP A 96 0.08 14.21 9.02
C ASP A 96 0.40 13.32 7.81
N LEU A 97 1.69 13.20 7.48
CA LEU A 97 2.14 12.41 6.34
C LEU A 97 1.69 10.95 6.43
N ILE A 98 1.68 10.37 7.63
CA ILE A 98 1.26 8.98 7.86
C ILE A 98 -0.22 8.81 7.51
N ALA A 99 -1.10 9.68 8.00
CA ALA A 99 -2.51 9.65 7.67
C ALA A 99 -2.74 9.82 6.17
N GLN A 100 -2.02 10.73 5.51
CA GLN A 100 -2.13 10.96 4.08
C GLN A 100 -1.69 9.73 3.25
N LEU A 101 -0.60 9.06 3.64
CA LEU A 101 -0.15 7.81 3.02
C LEU A 101 -1.20 6.72 3.16
N VAL A 102 -1.69 6.49 4.38
CA VAL A 102 -2.68 5.44 4.68
C VAL A 102 -3.99 5.68 3.93
N ARG A 103 -4.49 6.93 3.88
CA ARG A 103 -5.67 7.30 3.07
C ARG A 103 -5.46 7.07 1.58
N SER A 104 -4.22 7.17 1.11
CA SER A 104 -3.82 6.90 -0.27
C SER A 104 -3.45 5.43 -0.52
N LYS A 105 -3.83 4.52 0.40
CA LYS A 105 -3.57 3.06 0.34
C LYS A 105 -2.08 2.70 0.31
N LEU A 106 -1.25 3.52 0.99
CA LEU A 106 0.17 3.29 1.19
C LEU A 106 0.44 3.10 2.69
N MET A 107 0.93 1.93 3.08
CA MET A 107 1.39 1.66 4.43
C MET A 107 2.86 2.07 4.56
N PRO A 108 3.21 3.06 5.39
CA PRO A 108 4.60 3.42 5.60
C PRO A 108 5.38 2.30 6.30
N ALA A 109 6.66 2.18 5.96
CA ALA A 109 7.57 1.24 6.62
C ALA A 109 7.97 1.66 8.03
N THR A 110 7.95 2.97 8.31
CA THR A 110 8.32 3.57 9.60
C THR A 110 7.28 4.59 10.02
N THR A 111 7.14 4.80 11.33
CA THR A 111 6.22 5.80 11.89
C THR A 111 6.81 7.21 11.90
N HIS A 112 8.14 7.34 11.84
CA HIS A 112 8.83 8.63 11.81
C HIS A 112 9.47 8.85 10.43
N SER A 113 9.16 10.00 9.81
CA SER A 113 9.72 10.48 8.54
C SER A 113 9.88 9.39 7.46
N PRO A 114 8.78 8.70 7.06
CA PRO A 114 8.86 7.58 6.14
C PRO A 114 9.41 8.01 4.78
N ARG A 115 10.32 7.20 4.24
CA ARG A 115 10.81 7.27 2.84
C ARG A 115 10.53 6.00 2.05
N THR A 116 9.93 5.03 2.71
CA THR A 116 9.54 3.73 2.16
C THR A 116 8.09 3.47 2.53
N ALA A 117 7.30 3.03 1.56
CA ALA A 117 5.93 2.60 1.79
C ALA A 117 5.60 1.38 0.94
N PHE A 118 4.59 0.61 1.36
CA PHE A 118 4.08 -0.55 0.64
C PHE A 118 2.61 -0.32 0.34
N THR A 119 2.21 -0.59 -0.89
CA THR A 119 0.79 -0.49 -1.27
C THR A 119 -0.04 -1.54 -0.53
N PHE A 120 -1.29 -1.20 -0.21
CA PHE A 120 -2.20 -2.17 0.41
C PHE A 120 -2.37 -3.40 -0.49
N ALA A 121 -2.45 -3.20 -1.81
CA ALA A 121 -2.48 -4.29 -2.79
C ALA A 121 -1.31 -5.28 -2.64
N LEU A 122 -0.08 -4.79 -2.41
CA LEU A 122 1.07 -5.68 -2.16
C LEU A 122 0.91 -6.43 -0.82
N LEU A 123 0.43 -5.78 0.22
CA LEU A 123 0.28 -6.39 1.54
C LEU A 123 -0.84 -7.43 1.58
N ASP A 124 -1.92 -7.18 0.85
CA ASP A 124 -3.02 -8.13 0.65
C ASP A 124 -2.55 -9.34 -0.18
N ASP A 125 -1.82 -9.12 -1.30
CA ASP A 125 -1.22 -10.18 -2.11
C ASP A 125 -0.24 -11.04 -1.29
N LEU A 126 0.63 -10.39 -0.50
CA LEU A 126 1.55 -11.06 0.43
C LEU A 126 0.79 -11.90 1.47
N HIS A 127 -0.30 -11.38 2.03
CA HIS A 127 -1.08 -12.11 3.01
C HIS A 127 -1.66 -13.40 2.40
N MET A 128 -2.24 -13.30 1.20
CA MET A 128 -2.77 -14.46 0.48
C MET A 128 -1.68 -15.47 0.12
N ASP A 129 -0.53 -15.02 -0.40
CA ASP A 129 0.61 -15.90 -0.70
C ASP A 129 1.14 -16.61 0.56
N THR A 130 1.11 -15.94 1.72
CA THR A 130 1.54 -16.52 2.99
C THR A 130 0.55 -17.56 3.51
N VAL A 131 -0.75 -17.27 3.48
CA VAL A 131 -1.78 -18.16 4.05
C VAL A 131 -2.09 -19.33 3.11
N GLN A 132 -2.30 -19.05 1.83
CA GLN A 132 -2.70 -20.04 0.84
C GLN A 132 -1.50 -20.75 0.23
N GLY A 133 -0.48 -19.99 -0.18
CA GLY A 133 0.71 -20.53 -0.83
C GLY A 133 1.78 -21.04 0.13
N LYS A 134 1.63 -20.80 1.44
CA LYS A 134 2.64 -21.06 2.49
C LYS A 134 4.01 -20.45 2.14
N LYS A 135 3.99 -19.38 1.34
CA LYS A 135 5.21 -18.78 0.80
C LYS A 135 5.93 -18.01 1.91
N PRO A 136 7.22 -18.29 2.15
CA PRO A 136 8.01 -17.48 3.07
C PRO A 136 8.06 -16.01 2.62
N LEU A 137 8.10 -15.09 3.59
CA LEU A 137 8.21 -13.66 3.32
C LEU A 137 9.42 -13.33 2.42
N PHE A 138 10.54 -14.03 2.63
CA PHE A 138 11.77 -13.87 1.86
C PHE A 138 11.58 -14.20 0.38
N ASP A 139 10.90 -15.31 0.07
CA ASP A 139 10.63 -15.71 -1.32
C ASP A 139 9.63 -14.77 -1.98
N TYR A 140 8.67 -14.25 -1.22
CA TYR A 140 7.75 -13.24 -1.72
C TYR A 140 8.51 -11.95 -2.06
N TRP A 141 9.35 -11.48 -1.16
CA TRP A 141 10.18 -10.30 -1.38
C TRP A 141 11.10 -10.47 -2.59
N THR A 142 11.74 -11.62 -2.72
CA THR A 142 12.58 -11.99 -3.86
C THR A 142 11.82 -11.93 -5.18
N LYS A 143 10.55 -12.38 -5.23
CA LYS A 143 9.66 -12.18 -6.40
C LYS A 143 9.54 -10.69 -6.75
N ILE A 144 9.23 -9.83 -5.78
CA ILE A 144 9.05 -8.38 -6.00
C ILE A 144 10.35 -7.72 -6.49
N VAL A 145 11.51 -8.08 -5.92
CA VAL A 145 12.82 -7.61 -6.38
C VAL A 145 13.07 -8.02 -7.83
N ARG A 146 12.83 -9.29 -8.19
CA ARG A 146 13.03 -9.81 -9.55
C ARG A 146 12.14 -9.13 -10.60
N LEU A 147 10.90 -8.81 -10.24
CA LEU A 147 10.00 -8.04 -11.10
C LEU A 147 10.58 -6.65 -11.44
N THR A 148 11.33 -6.07 -10.51
CA THR A 148 12.03 -4.78 -10.70
C THR A 148 13.33 -4.95 -11.48
N ARG A 149 14.22 -5.84 -11.00
CA ARG A 149 15.55 -6.13 -11.55
C ARG A 149 15.82 -7.62 -11.40
N ASN A 150 15.95 -8.32 -12.52
CA ASN A 150 16.10 -9.79 -12.53
C ASN A 150 17.57 -10.26 -12.40
N VAL A 151 18.54 -9.34 -12.26
CA VAL A 151 19.98 -9.65 -12.31
C VAL A 151 20.60 -9.72 -10.91
N ASP A 152 20.13 -8.89 -9.97
CA ASP A 152 20.68 -8.80 -8.60
C ASP A 152 19.58 -9.01 -7.55
N VAL A 153 19.39 -10.25 -7.13
CA VAL A 153 18.27 -10.67 -6.27
C VAL A 153 18.57 -10.43 -4.77
N ASN A 154 19.84 -10.41 -4.38
CA ASN A 154 20.28 -10.41 -2.98
C ASN A 154 20.61 -9.02 -2.41
N ALA A 155 20.31 -7.94 -3.15
CA ALA A 155 20.92 -6.64 -2.89
C ALA A 155 20.25 -5.77 -1.80
N ASP A 156 19.10 -6.16 -1.22
CA ASP A 156 18.35 -5.22 -0.37
C ASP A 156 17.74 -5.81 0.92
N LYS A 157 18.61 -6.10 1.89
CA LYS A 157 18.24 -6.57 3.24
C LYS A 157 17.38 -5.55 4.01
N LYS A 158 17.68 -4.25 3.91
CA LYS A 158 16.99 -3.19 4.66
C LYS A 158 15.53 -3.07 4.23
N THR A 159 15.26 -3.17 2.92
CA THR A 159 13.89 -3.09 2.43
C THR A 159 13.08 -4.36 2.76
N PHE A 160 13.72 -5.53 2.80
CA PHE A 160 13.10 -6.76 3.30
C PHE A 160 12.61 -6.62 4.75
N GLU A 161 13.46 -6.12 5.65
CA GLU A 161 13.10 -5.88 7.06
C GLU A 161 11.95 -4.87 7.18
N SER A 162 11.99 -3.82 6.36
CA SER A 162 10.93 -2.82 6.25
C SER A 162 9.58 -3.43 5.83
N LEU A 163 9.58 -4.36 4.87
CA LEU A 163 8.37 -5.07 4.45
C LEU A 163 7.81 -5.93 5.60
N GLY A 164 8.68 -6.67 6.29
CA GLY A 164 8.26 -7.49 7.43
C GLY A 164 7.61 -6.66 8.53
N LEU A 165 8.17 -5.49 8.84
CA LEU A 165 7.61 -4.55 9.81
C LEU A 165 6.25 -4.00 9.34
N ALA A 166 6.19 -3.46 8.13
CA ALA A 166 4.97 -2.90 7.55
C ALA A 166 3.84 -3.94 7.46
N SER A 167 4.15 -5.18 7.09
CA SER A 167 3.18 -6.29 7.04
C SER A 167 2.59 -6.59 8.41
N ARG A 168 3.41 -6.66 9.46
CA ARG A 168 2.92 -6.87 10.84
C ARG A 168 2.01 -5.73 11.29
N PHE A 169 2.43 -4.48 11.08
CA PHE A 169 1.61 -3.32 11.44
C PHE A 169 0.29 -3.29 10.67
N TYR A 170 0.32 -3.51 9.35
CA TYR A 170 -0.89 -3.56 8.54
C TYR A 170 -1.86 -4.62 9.02
N ARG A 171 -1.38 -5.84 9.31
CA ARG A 171 -2.22 -6.91 9.86
C ARG A 171 -2.82 -6.54 11.22
N ALA A 172 -2.04 -5.91 12.10
CA ALA A 172 -2.51 -5.50 13.42
C ALA A 172 -3.61 -4.43 13.32
N VAL A 173 -3.39 -3.38 12.51
CA VAL A 173 -4.36 -2.31 12.29
C VAL A 173 -5.62 -2.82 11.59
N THR A 174 -5.47 -3.67 10.57
CA THR A 174 -6.60 -4.30 9.87
C THR A 174 -7.42 -5.16 10.82
N ARG A 175 -6.78 -5.95 11.69
CA ARG A 175 -7.48 -6.74 12.71
C ARG A 175 -8.24 -5.85 13.69
N LYS A 176 -7.62 -4.78 14.22
CA LYS A 176 -8.29 -3.84 15.13
C LYS A 176 -9.51 -3.17 14.48
N ARG A 177 -9.40 -2.82 13.20
CA ARG A 177 -10.52 -2.27 12.43
C ARG A 177 -11.65 -3.31 12.26
N GLN A 178 -11.30 -4.52 11.84
CA GLN A 178 -12.26 -5.60 11.58
C GLN A 178 -12.97 -6.09 12.83
N SER A 179 -12.30 -6.09 13.98
CA SER A 179 -12.92 -6.49 15.25
C SER A 179 -13.86 -5.43 15.84
N GLY A 180 -13.98 -4.25 15.24
CA GLY A 180 -14.77 -3.14 15.77
C GLY A 180 -14.08 -2.36 16.91
N GLN A 181 -12.89 -2.80 17.34
CA GLN A 181 -12.13 -2.15 18.43
C GLN A 181 -11.62 -0.75 18.07
N ALA A 182 -11.64 -0.38 16.79
CA ALA A 182 -11.38 1.00 16.36
C ALA A 182 -12.60 1.92 16.49
N PHE A 183 -13.77 1.39 16.80
CA PHE A 183 -15.06 2.06 16.89
C PHE A 183 -15.75 1.80 18.24
N ASP A 184 -14.95 1.54 19.28
CA ASP A 184 -15.41 1.37 20.66
C ASP A 184 -16.51 0.30 20.83
N ILE A 185 -16.41 -0.80 20.06
CA ILE A 185 -17.38 -1.92 20.11
C ILE A 185 -17.58 -2.49 21.52
N ASP A 186 -16.57 -2.36 22.39
CA ASP A 186 -16.64 -2.79 23.78
C ASP A 186 -17.72 -2.04 24.57
N GLU A 187 -17.98 -0.77 24.27
CA GLU A 187 -19.05 0.02 24.92
C GLU A 187 -20.43 -0.58 24.68
N VAL A 188 -20.59 -1.29 23.56
CA VAL A 188 -21.83 -1.98 23.18
C VAL A 188 -21.81 -3.40 23.71
N LEU A 189 -20.77 -4.18 23.37
CA LEU A 189 -20.72 -5.61 23.67
C LEU A 189 -20.63 -5.90 25.17
N LEU A 190 -19.78 -5.19 25.90
CA LEU A 190 -19.62 -5.43 27.34
C LEU A 190 -20.82 -4.94 28.15
N LYS A 191 -21.58 -3.98 27.60
CA LYS A 191 -22.82 -3.48 28.21
C LYS A 191 -24.00 -4.39 27.97
N LEU A 192 -24.18 -4.89 26.74
CA LEU A 192 -25.29 -5.77 26.38
C LEU A 192 -25.07 -7.21 26.83
N TYR A 193 -23.82 -7.68 26.80
CA TYR A 193 -23.44 -9.06 27.09
C TYR A 193 -22.23 -9.11 28.04
N PRO A 194 -22.41 -8.79 29.33
CA PRO A 194 -21.33 -8.86 30.31
C PRO A 194 -20.72 -10.26 30.37
N GLY A 195 -19.39 -10.35 30.28
CA GLY A 195 -18.67 -11.64 30.33
C GLY A 195 -18.56 -12.38 28.99
N LEU A 196 -19.17 -11.88 27.90
CA LEU A 196 -19.02 -12.49 26.57
C LEU A 196 -17.58 -12.39 26.03
N THR A 197 -16.89 -11.30 26.35
CA THR A 197 -15.51 -11.04 25.95
C THR A 197 -14.82 -10.13 26.96
N TYR A 198 -13.52 -9.91 26.80
CA TYR A 198 -12.73 -8.99 27.62
C TYR A 198 -12.45 -7.68 26.87
N PRO A 199 -12.25 -6.56 27.59
CA PRO A 199 -11.91 -5.27 26.99
C PRO A 199 -10.68 -5.36 26.06
N GLY A 200 -10.79 -4.79 24.86
CA GLY A 200 -9.76 -4.79 23.83
C GLY A 200 -9.62 -6.11 23.06
N SER A 201 -10.52 -7.08 23.27
CA SER A 201 -10.46 -8.35 22.53
C SER A 201 -10.66 -8.13 21.03
N MET A 202 -9.70 -8.61 20.24
CA MET A 202 -9.76 -8.62 18.78
C MET A 202 -10.06 -10.02 18.20
N ILE A 203 -10.39 -10.98 19.07
CA ILE A 203 -10.65 -12.35 18.68
C ILE A 203 -12.12 -12.43 18.24
N PRO A 204 -12.42 -12.91 17.03
CA PRO A 204 -13.80 -13.16 16.64
C PRO A 204 -14.39 -14.25 17.54
N LEU A 205 -15.58 -14.00 18.08
CA LEU A 205 -16.31 -15.01 18.85
C LEU A 205 -16.73 -16.14 17.93
N CYS A 206 -16.50 -17.38 18.35
CA CYS A 206 -17.02 -18.53 17.63
C CYS A 206 -18.55 -18.58 17.83
N PRO A 207 -19.36 -18.51 16.76
CA PRO A 207 -20.82 -18.53 16.88
C PRO A 207 -21.36 -19.89 17.32
N CYS A 208 -20.57 -20.96 17.14
CA CYS A 208 -20.93 -22.32 17.55
C CYS A 208 -20.60 -22.62 19.02
N CYS A 209 -19.75 -21.82 19.66
CA CYS A 209 -19.46 -22.00 21.09
C CYS A 209 -20.65 -21.50 21.93
N PRO A 210 -20.99 -22.19 23.04
CA PRO A 210 -22.06 -21.75 23.94
C PRO A 210 -21.63 -20.51 24.72
N HIS A 211 -22.40 -19.43 24.60
CA HIS A 211 -22.20 -18.16 25.29
C HIS A 211 -23.47 -17.78 26.05
N PRO A 212 -23.50 -17.95 27.40
CA PRO A 212 -24.68 -17.63 28.20
C PRO A 212 -25.12 -16.17 28.00
N GLY A 213 -26.42 -15.94 27.83
CA GLY A 213 -26.98 -14.61 27.61
C GLY A 213 -26.77 -14.02 26.21
N PHE A 214 -26.06 -14.71 25.31
CA PHE A 214 -25.84 -14.27 23.92
C PHE A 214 -26.49 -15.21 22.89
N ASN A 215 -26.09 -16.49 22.86
CA ASN A 215 -26.59 -17.48 21.89
C ASN A 215 -27.16 -18.75 22.54
N MET A 216 -27.46 -18.70 23.84
CA MET A 216 -28.10 -19.78 24.59
C MET A 216 -29.45 -19.33 25.15
N GLU A 217 -30.33 -20.31 25.39
CA GLU A 217 -31.61 -20.07 26.06
C GLU A 217 -31.41 -19.56 27.49
N LYS A 218 -32.41 -18.83 28.00
CA LYS A 218 -32.35 -18.30 29.37
C LYS A 218 -32.41 -19.46 30.38
N GLY A 219 -31.44 -19.52 31.30
CA GLY A 219 -31.41 -20.50 32.38
C GLY A 219 -30.66 -21.79 32.07
N TRP A 220 -29.87 -21.82 30.99
CA TRP A 220 -28.89 -22.88 30.73
C TRP A 220 -27.77 -22.90 31.77
#